data_AF-A0A931EKF1-F1
#
_entry.id   AF-A0A931EKF1-F1
#
_cell.length_a   1.000
_cell.length_b   1.000
_cell.length_c   1.000
_cell.angle_alpha   90.00
_cell.angle_beta   90.00
_cell.angle_gamma   90.00
#
_symmetry.space_group_name_H-M   'P 1'
#
loop_
_entity.id
_entity.type
_entity.pdbx_description
1 polymer ?
#
loop_
_entity_poly.entity_id
_entity_poly.type
_entity_poly.pdbx_seq_one_letter_code
_entity_poly.pdbx_strand_id
1 'polypeptide(L)' 'VYVRPDKRIESLELSSLKKKFKDKAFAAKVDREGIVRGAEELGVSLDEHMQSVLDAMKADAMRLGL' A
#
# COMPACT_ATOMS: atom_id res chain seq x y z
N VAL A 1 -7.07 -12.20 -9.70
CA VAL A 1 -6.46 -12.34 -8.36
C VAL A 1 -5.03 -12.80 -8.54
N TYR A 2 -4.07 -12.00 -8.09
CA TYR A 2 -2.79 -12.54 -7.63
C TYR A 2 -2.47 -11.76 -6.36
N VAL A 3 -3.09 -12.22 -5.27
CA VAL A 3 -2.53 -12.07 -3.93
C VAL A 3 -1.34 -13.01 -3.95
N ARG A 4 -0.18 -12.48 -3.58
CA ARG A 4 1.07 -13.21 -3.67
C ARG A 4 0.95 -14.60 -3.01
N PRO A 5 1.58 -15.64 -3.59
CA PRO A 5 1.38 -17.02 -3.15
C PRO A 5 1.81 -17.27 -1.70
N ASP A 6 2.77 -16.49 -1.20
CA ASP A 6 3.23 -16.49 0.20
C ASP A 6 2.29 -15.73 1.15
N LYS A 7 1.36 -14.91 0.63
CA LYS A 7 0.41 -14.08 1.40
C LYS A 7 1.05 -13.19 2.48
N ARG A 8 2.36 -12.96 2.45
CA ARG A 8 3.09 -12.13 3.43
C ARG A 8 3.27 -10.70 2.94
N ILE A 9 3.03 -9.76 3.86
CA ILE A 9 3.31 -8.35 3.61
C ILE A 9 4.80 -8.01 3.66
N GLU A 10 5.59 -8.80 4.38
CA GLU A 10 7.04 -8.63 4.53
C GLU A 10 7.77 -8.56 3.19
N SER A 11 7.40 -9.44 2.25
CA SER A 11 7.98 -9.52 0.92
C SER A 11 7.46 -8.43 -0.05
N LEU A 12 6.55 -7.55 0.39
CA LEU A 12 5.84 -6.60 -0.48
C LEU A 12 6.71 -5.41 -0.81
N GLU A 13 7.01 -5.26 -2.10
CA GLU A 13 7.79 -4.15 -2.61
C GLU A 13 6.88 -3.02 -3.06
N LEU A 14 7.34 -1.79 -2.85
CA LEU A 14 6.62 -0.58 -3.25
C LEU A 14 6.28 -0.57 -4.75
N SER A 15 7.17 -1.10 -5.59
CA SER A 15 6.93 -1.23 -7.04
C SER A 15 5.72 -2.11 -7.38
N SER A 16 5.47 -3.16 -6.59
CA SER A 16 4.32 -4.05 -6.74
C SER A 16 3.04 -3.38 -6.23
N LEU A 17 3.14 -2.65 -5.11
CA LEU A 17 2.03 -1.87 -4.56
C LEU A 17 1.59 -0.76 -5.55
N LYS A 18 2.53 -0.02 -6.14
CA LYS A 18 2.24 1.00 -7.17
C LYS A 18 1.54 0.41 -8.39
N LYS A 19 1.97 -0.77 -8.86
CA LYS A 19 1.29 -1.46 -9.97
C LYS A 19 -0.15 -1.81 -9.61
N LYS A 20 -0.38 -2.30 -8.40
CA LYS A 20 -1.73 -2.66 -7.89
C LYS A 20 -2.61 -1.43 -7.64
N PHE A 21 -2.03 -0.32 -7.19
CA PHE A 21 -2.75 0.94 -7.01
C PHE A 21 -3.33 1.47 -8.33
N LYS A 22 -2.58 1.31 -9.43
CA LYS A 22 -3.02 1.67 -10.79
C LYS A 22 -4.01 0.68 -11.40
N ASP A 23 -3.99 -0.58 -10.96
CA ASP A 23 -4.93 -1.62 -11.41
C ASP A 23 -6.36 -1.27 -10.95
N LYS A 24 -7.21 -0.90 -11.92
CA LYS A 24 -8.60 -0.49 -11.67
C LYS A 24 -9.44 -1.59 -11.05
N ALA A 25 -9.19 -2.86 -11.37
CA ALA A 25 -9.98 -3.96 -10.82
C ALA A 25 -9.61 -4.26 -9.36
N PHE A 26 -8.34 -4.09 -9.01
CA PHE A 26 -7.85 -4.31 -7.65
C PHE A 26 -8.21 -3.15 -6.70
N ALA A 27 -8.02 -1.92 -7.17
CA ALA A 27 -8.29 -0.71 -6.40
C ALA A 27 -9.74 -0.21 -6.54
N ALA A 28 -10.65 -1.00 -7.11
CA ALA A 28 -12.06 -0.60 -7.30
C ALA A 28 -12.79 -0.21 -6.00
N LYS A 29 -12.35 -0.76 -4.85
CA LYS A 29 -12.89 -0.45 -3.52
C LYS A 29 -12.02 0.51 -2.71
N VAL A 30 -10.94 1.04 -3.30
CA VAL A 30 -9.97 1.90 -2.61
C VAL A 30 -10.27 3.34 -3.01
N ASP A 31 -10.43 4.21 -2.02
CA ASP A 31 -10.53 5.65 -2.23
C ASP A 31 -9.15 6.23 -2.58
N ARG A 32 -8.89 6.39 -3.87
CA ARG A 32 -7.62 6.94 -4.36
C ARG A 32 -7.49 8.43 -4.09
N GLU A 33 -8.58 9.17 -4.14
CA GLU A 33 -8.57 10.62 -3.91
C GLU A 33 -8.25 10.90 -2.45
N GLY A 34 -8.84 10.14 -1.52
CA GLY A 34 -8.50 10.21 -0.10
C GLY A 34 -7.03 9.94 0.19
N ILE A 35 -6.41 8.96 -0.50
CA ILE A 35 -4.98 8.65 -0.32
C ILE A 35 -4.09 9.76 -0.85
N VAL A 36 -4.41 10.34 -2.00
CA VAL A 36 -3.64 11.47 -2.56
C VAL A 36 -3.76 12.69 -1.67
N ARG A 37 -4.98 13.03 -1.25
CA ARG A 37 -5.21 14.14 -0.32
C ARG A 37 -4.49 13.95 1.00
N GLY A 38 -4.50 12.73 1.55
CA GLY A 38 -3.76 12.42 2.78
C GLY A 38 -2.25 12.63 2.64
N ALA A 39 -1.67 12.28 1.48
CA ALA A 39 -0.26 12.58 1.21
C ALA A 39 0.00 14.09 1.11
N GLU A 40 -0.88 14.84 0.45
CA GLU A 40 -0.80 16.30 0.33
C GLU A 40 -0.93 17.01 1.69
N GLU A 41 -1.89 16.60 2.53
CA GLU A 41 -2.09 17.12 3.89
C GLU A 41 -0.87 16.89 4.79
N LEU A 42 -0.16 15.77 4.59
CA LEU A 42 1.09 15.46 5.28
C LEU A 42 2.30 16.17 4.67
N GLY A 43 2.16 16.83 3.52
CA GLY A 43 3.25 17.50 2.82
C GLY A 43 4.32 16.54 2.26
N VAL A 44 3.97 15.28 2.05
CA VAL A 44 4.87 14.25 1.52
C VAL A 44 4.43 13.80 0.13
N SER A 45 5.35 13.22 -0.64
CA SER A 45 4.96 12.63 -1.93
C SER A 45 4.07 11.39 -1.72
N LEU A 46 3.22 11.08 -2.70
CA LEU A 46 2.39 9.87 -2.70
C LEU A 46 3.24 8.60 -2.53
N ASP A 47 4.44 8.60 -3.12
CA ASP A 47 5.38 7.49 -3.06
C ASP A 47 5.94 7.30 -1.64
N GLU A 48 6.33 8.39 -0.97
CA GLU A 48 6.78 8.37 0.43
C GLU A 48 5.64 7.99 1.38
N HIS A 49 4.42 8.47 1.13
CA HIS A 49 3.26 8.09 1.90
C HIS A 49 2.98 6.59 1.80
N MET A 50 2.95 6.04 0.57
CA MET A 50 2.78 4.61 0.34
C MET A 50 3.89 3.77 0.98
N GLN A 51 5.15 4.24 0.92
CA GLN A 51 6.28 3.57 1.54
C GLN A 51 6.17 3.57 3.07
N SER A 52 5.82 4.71 3.67
CA SER A 52 5.67 4.85 5.12
C SER A 52 4.58 3.92 5.67
N VAL A 53 3.43 3.85 5.00
CA VAL A 53 2.34 2.93 5.38
C VAL A 53 2.78 1.48 5.19
N LEU A 54 3.46 1.17 4.09
CA LEU A 54 3.96 -0.18 3.82
C LEU A 54 4.94 -0.64 4.90
N ASP A 55 5.87 0.21 5.31
CA ASP A 55 6.86 -0.10 6.34
C ASP A 55 6.22 -0.25 7.72
N ALA A 56 5.25 0.60 8.06
CA ALA A 56 4.48 0.46 9.28
C ALA A 56 3.72 -0.88 9.32
N MET A 57 3.09 -1.26 8.21
CA MET A 57 2.38 -2.54 8.10
C MET A 57 3.33 -3.75 8.17
N LYS A 58 4.55 -3.64 7.64
CA LYS A 58 5.59 -4.68 7.78
C LYS A 58 6.10 -4.80 9.20
N ALA A 59 6.35 -3.67 9.87
CA ALA A 59 6.80 -3.64 11.26
C ALA A 59 5.78 -4.26 12.22
N ASP A 60 4.49 -4.01 11.97
CA ASP A 60 3.38 -4.55 12.74
C ASP A 60 2.79 -5.85 12.19
N ALA A 61 3.40 -6.48 11.18
CA ALA A 61 2.83 -7.62 10.46
C ALA A 61 2.44 -8.77 11.39
N MET A 62 3.31 -9.08 12.36
CA MET A 62 3.06 -10.11 13.38
C MET A 62 1.84 -9.78 14.26
N ARG A 63 1.66 -8.51 14.63
CA ARG A 63 0.54 -8.04 15.46
C ARG A 63 -0.77 -8.00 14.68
N LEU A 64 -0.70 -7.69 13.39
CA LEU A 64 -1.85 -7.57 12.49
C LEU A 64 -2.25 -8.91 11.84
N GLY A 65 -1.43 -9.96 12.00
CA GLY A 65 -1.67 -11.28 11.40
C GLY A 65 -1.44 -11.30 9.88
N LEU A 66 -0.48 -10.51 9.38
CA LEU A 66 -0.17 -10.29 7.96
C LEU A 66 1.08 -11.04 7.44
#